data_AF-A0A917AA47-F1
#
_entry.id   AF-A0A917AA47-F1
#
_cell.length_a   1.000
_cell.length_b   1.000
_cell.length_c   1.000
_cell.angle_alpha   90.00
_cell.angle_beta   90.00
_cell.angle_gamma   90.00
#
_symmetry.space_group_name_H-M   'P 1'
#
loop_
_entity.id
_entity.type
_entity.pdbx_description
1 polymer ?
#
loop_
_entity_poly.entity_id
_entity_poly.type
_entity_poly.pdbx_seq_one_letter_code
_entity_poly.pdbx_strand_id
1 'polypeptide(L)'
;MSRILAVLLASLGLSLLGPVQVKAEGAEVKTDIPENIEACLTTSLTELFGINRSDRASLFNHLLNNIDAELFGRYNYKRAWVDWGDNSEIKRLAIYEYFQLMASRRGEHEGDTTSFDARLADRPLVKGENIYHIVASVNFEGGSSTTIVVFSSGCKAFGFMYGGANLRSFVDANLIERLYKDGKRAPF
;
A
#
# COMPACT_ATOMS: atom_id res chain seq x y z
N MET A 1 30.04 18.16 13.08
CA MET A 1 29.85 17.88 14.52
C MET A 1 29.00 16.61 14.59
N SER A 2 29.46 15.36 14.75
CA SER A 2 30.26 14.70 15.82
C SER A 2 29.88 15.25 17.21
N ARG A 3 29.39 14.46 18.21
CA ARG A 3 29.53 13.02 18.48
C ARG A 3 28.73 12.60 19.76
N ILE A 4 28.37 11.29 19.85
CA ILE A 4 28.42 10.39 21.06
C ILE A 4 27.24 10.49 22.09
N LEU A 5 26.59 9.44 22.63
CA LEU A 5 26.96 8.03 22.91
C LEU A 5 25.72 7.10 23.01
N ALA A 6 25.95 5.83 22.64
CA ALA A 6 25.09 4.66 22.79
C ALA A 6 24.64 4.32 24.23
N VAL A 7 23.35 4.02 24.40
CA VAL A 7 22.81 2.89 25.19
C VAL A 7 21.40 2.55 24.63
N LEU A 8 21.30 1.49 23.82
CA LEU A 8 20.18 0.53 23.77
C LEU A 8 20.50 -0.53 22.70
N LEU A 9 21.61 -1.23 22.94
CA LEU A 9 21.88 -2.55 22.41
C LEU A 9 21.38 -3.54 23.48
N ALA A 10 20.09 -3.93 23.45
CA ALA A 10 19.57 -5.06 24.22
C ALA A 10 18.10 -5.40 23.87
N SER A 11 17.82 -5.88 22.65
CA SER A 11 16.73 -6.85 22.39
C SER A 11 16.79 -7.42 20.96
N LEU A 12 17.99 -7.87 20.55
CA LEU A 12 18.14 -9.04 19.71
C LEU A 12 18.59 -10.17 20.63
N GLY A 13 17.63 -10.94 21.12
CA GLY A 13 17.84 -12.10 21.98
C GLY A 13 16.61 -12.99 21.90
N LEU A 14 16.78 -14.16 21.29
CA LEU A 14 15.79 -15.22 21.12
C LEU A 14 14.77 -15.30 22.25
N SER A 15 13.49 -15.13 21.93
CA SER A 15 12.46 -16.00 22.48
C SER A 15 12.23 -17.12 21.45
N LEU A 16 12.80 -18.28 21.74
CA LEU A 16 12.30 -19.57 21.26
C LEU A 16 10.86 -19.70 21.76
N LEU A 17 9.86 -19.22 21.00
CA LEU A 17 8.43 -19.46 21.24
C LEU A 17 7.60 -19.03 20.01
N GLY A 18 7.79 -19.72 18.87
CA GLY A 18 6.93 -19.60 17.68
C GLY A 18 6.83 -18.20 17.05
N PRO A 19 6.19 -18.07 15.88
CA PRO A 19 5.79 -16.76 15.40
C PRO A 19 4.64 -16.29 16.29
N VAL A 20 4.92 -15.44 17.29
CA VAL A 20 3.86 -14.61 17.88
C VAL A 20 3.47 -13.61 16.80
N GLN A 21 2.47 -14.02 16.01
CA GLN A 21 1.65 -13.12 15.23
C GLN A 21 1.26 -11.96 16.16
N VAL A 22 1.52 -10.73 15.73
CA VAL A 22 0.92 -9.55 16.34
C VAL A 22 -0.59 -9.69 16.13
N LYS A 23 -1.26 -10.41 17.03
CA LYS A 23 -2.71 -10.33 17.17
C LYS A 23 -2.95 -8.95 17.76
N ALA A 24 -3.58 -8.08 16.97
CA ALA A 24 -4.30 -6.95 17.51
C ALA A 24 -5.27 -7.52 18.57
N GLU A 25 -4.94 -7.35 19.85
CA GLU A 25 -5.82 -7.74 20.94
C GLU A 25 -7.02 -6.79 20.95
N GLY A 26 -8.21 -7.35 20.80
CA GLY A 26 -9.41 -6.79 21.41
C GLY A 26 -10.13 -5.69 20.65
N ALA A 27 -10.50 -5.93 19.38
CA ALA A 27 -11.73 -5.37 18.83
C ALA A 27 -12.47 -6.49 18.10
N GLU A 28 -13.68 -6.84 18.54
CA GLU A 28 -14.65 -7.50 17.65
C GLU A 28 -14.98 -6.49 16.56
N VAL A 29 -14.15 -6.44 15.52
CA VAL A 29 -14.51 -5.72 14.30
C VAL A 29 -15.61 -6.55 13.66
N LYS A 30 -16.86 -6.09 13.78
CA LYS A 30 -17.91 -6.53 12.86
C LYS A 30 -17.49 -6.08 11.47
N THR A 31 -16.77 -6.93 10.75
CA THR A 31 -16.43 -6.70 9.36
C THR A 31 -17.67 -7.01 8.54
N ASP A 32 -18.12 -6.04 7.76
CA ASP A 32 -19.02 -6.24 6.62
C ASP A 32 -18.24 -6.67 5.36
N ILE A 33 -16.92 -6.86 5.52
CA ILE A 33 -16.02 -7.39 4.51
C ILE A 33 -16.26 -8.89 4.36
N PRO A 34 -16.43 -9.43 3.14
CA PRO A 34 -16.56 -10.87 2.93
C PRO A 34 -15.32 -11.63 3.42
N GLU A 35 -15.51 -12.81 4.04
CA GLU A 35 -14.44 -13.61 4.67
C GLU A 35 -13.25 -13.87 3.75
N ASN A 36 -13.50 -14.14 2.46
CA ASN A 36 -12.45 -14.38 1.48
C ASN A 36 -11.59 -13.15 1.21
N ILE A 37 -12.17 -11.94 1.31
CA ILE A 37 -11.46 -10.68 1.14
C ILE A 37 -10.70 -10.33 2.41
N GLU A 38 -11.30 -10.57 3.57
CA GLU A 38 -10.65 -10.40 4.87
C GLU A 38 -9.39 -11.27 4.98
N ALA A 39 -9.48 -12.56 4.62
CA ALA A 39 -8.33 -13.46 4.62
C ALA A 39 -7.16 -12.93 3.74
N CYS A 40 -7.46 -12.47 2.53
CA CYS A 40 -6.46 -11.89 1.63
C CYS A 40 -5.82 -10.63 2.21
N LEU A 41 -6.63 -9.76 2.83
CA LEU A 41 -6.14 -8.55 3.48
C LEU A 41 -5.22 -8.89 4.66
N THR A 42 -5.60 -9.83 5.52
CA THR A 42 -4.80 -10.29 6.66
C THR A 42 -3.47 -10.89 6.20
N THR A 43 -3.47 -11.75 5.18
CA THR A 43 -2.24 -12.32 4.62
C THR A 43 -1.34 -11.24 4.05
N SER A 44 -1.86 -10.34 3.21
CA SER A 44 -1.07 -9.26 2.61
C SER A 44 -0.48 -8.33 3.67
N LEU A 45 -1.23 -7.95 4.72
CA LEU A 45 -0.73 -7.11 5.81
C LEU A 45 0.36 -7.80 6.62
N THR A 46 0.20 -9.10 6.90
CA THR A 46 1.21 -9.89 7.61
C THR A 46 2.53 -9.90 6.85
N GLU A 47 2.47 -10.14 5.54
CA GLU A 47 3.65 -10.05 4.67
C GLU A 47 4.24 -8.64 4.63
N LEU A 48 3.41 -7.61 4.47
CA LEU A 48 3.83 -6.22 4.39
C LEU A 48 4.56 -5.77 5.66
N PHE A 49 4.04 -6.12 6.85
CA PHE A 49 4.69 -5.81 8.12
C PHE A 49 5.98 -6.60 8.35
N GLY A 50 6.15 -7.75 7.67
CA GLY A 50 7.41 -8.48 7.65
C GLY A 50 8.51 -7.85 6.79
N ILE A 51 8.17 -6.88 5.92
CA ILE A 51 9.14 -6.20 5.05
C ILE A 51 9.73 -5.00 5.78
N ASN A 52 11.07 -4.88 5.74
CA ASN A 52 11.76 -3.71 6.26
C ASN A 52 11.26 -2.45 5.54
N ARG A 53 10.78 -1.44 6.30
CA ARG A 53 10.24 -0.18 5.76
C ARG A 53 11.22 0.57 4.84
N SER A 54 12.51 0.41 5.05
CA SER A 54 13.58 1.01 4.23
C SER A 54 13.86 0.23 2.94
N ASP A 55 13.43 -1.02 2.84
CA ASP A 55 13.57 -1.85 1.64
C ASP A 55 12.47 -1.55 0.63
N ARG A 56 12.67 -0.45 -0.11
CA ARG A 56 11.72 0.01 -1.13
C ARG A 56 11.51 -1.00 -2.26
N ALA A 57 12.49 -1.85 -2.56
CA ALA A 57 12.37 -2.85 -3.62
C ALA A 57 11.40 -3.96 -3.22
N SER A 58 11.57 -4.50 -2.01
CA SER A 58 10.65 -5.52 -1.47
C SER A 58 9.24 -4.98 -1.28
N LEU A 59 9.08 -3.74 -0.80
CA LEU A 59 7.77 -3.08 -0.69
C LEU A 59 7.09 -2.91 -2.05
N PHE A 60 7.85 -2.51 -3.07
CA PHE A 60 7.32 -2.36 -4.42
C PHE A 60 6.92 -3.72 -5.02
N ASN A 61 7.73 -4.76 -4.82
CA ASN A 61 7.39 -6.12 -5.27
C ASN A 61 6.14 -6.66 -4.56
N HIS A 62 5.99 -6.40 -3.26
CA HIS A 62 4.77 -6.73 -2.54
C HIS A 62 3.54 -6.02 -3.13
N LEU A 63 3.66 -4.72 -3.46
CA LEU A 63 2.59 -3.99 -4.15
C LEU A 63 2.23 -4.67 -5.48
N LEU A 64 3.22 -4.94 -6.34
CA LEU A 64 2.99 -5.58 -7.63
C LEU A 64 2.27 -6.93 -7.51
N ASN A 65 2.65 -7.71 -6.49
CA ASN A 65 2.02 -9.00 -6.21
C ASN A 65 0.61 -8.87 -5.64
N ASN A 66 0.18 -7.69 -5.19
CA ASN A 66 -1.12 -7.49 -4.55
C ASN A 66 -2.04 -6.52 -5.31
N ILE A 67 -1.62 -6.04 -6.48
CA ILE A 67 -2.47 -5.22 -7.36
C ILE A 67 -3.02 -5.98 -8.57
N ASP A 68 -4.17 -5.54 -9.06
CA ASP A 68 -4.64 -5.79 -10.41
C ASP A 68 -4.10 -4.68 -11.29
N ALA A 69 -2.98 -4.95 -11.98
CA ALA A 69 -2.28 -3.93 -12.76
C ALA A 69 -3.15 -3.35 -13.89
N GLU A 70 -4.03 -4.15 -14.48
CA GLU A 70 -4.86 -3.71 -15.61
C GLU A 70 -5.98 -2.79 -15.14
N LEU A 71 -6.72 -3.17 -14.09
CA LEU A 71 -7.71 -2.29 -13.48
C LEU A 71 -7.05 -1.04 -12.88
N PHE A 72 -5.89 -1.20 -12.26
CA PHE A 72 -5.11 -0.08 -11.71
C PHE A 72 -4.78 0.94 -12.81
N GLY A 73 -4.27 0.44 -13.93
CA GLY A 73 -3.94 1.24 -15.09
C GLY A 73 -5.12 2.00 -15.66
N ARG A 74 -6.22 1.29 -15.93
CA ARG A 74 -7.44 1.89 -16.47
C ARG A 74 -8.07 2.90 -15.53
N TYR A 75 -8.03 2.64 -14.22
CA TYR A 75 -8.58 3.55 -13.22
C TYR A 75 -7.75 4.83 -13.07
N ASN A 76 -6.42 4.71 -13.01
CA ASN A 76 -5.52 5.83 -12.70
C ASN A 76 -5.08 6.62 -13.95
N TYR A 77 -4.78 5.94 -15.06
CA TYR A 77 -4.22 6.52 -16.29
C TYR A 77 -5.19 6.50 -17.48
N LYS A 78 -6.32 5.78 -17.37
CA LYS A 78 -7.40 5.77 -18.36
C LYS A 78 -6.89 5.42 -19.76
N ARG A 79 -7.14 6.28 -20.75
CA ARG A 79 -6.78 6.09 -22.15
C ARG A 79 -5.27 5.91 -22.33
N ALA A 80 -4.44 6.61 -21.58
CA ALA A 80 -2.98 6.48 -21.70
C ALA A 80 -2.52 5.04 -21.42
N TRP A 81 -3.12 4.36 -20.44
CA TRP A 81 -2.79 2.95 -20.15
C TRP A 81 -3.07 2.02 -21.34
N VAL A 82 -4.15 2.29 -22.06
CA VAL A 82 -4.54 1.56 -23.26
C VAL A 82 -3.60 1.90 -24.41
N ASP A 83 -3.29 3.18 -24.60
CA ASP A 83 -2.41 3.67 -25.66
C ASP A 83 -0.97 3.17 -25.50
N TRP A 84 -0.50 2.94 -24.26
CA TRP A 84 0.79 2.30 -23.99
C TRP A 84 0.84 0.82 -24.38
N GLY A 85 -0.30 0.18 -24.63
CA GLY A 85 -0.39 -1.20 -25.14
C GLY A 85 0.41 -2.20 -24.30
N ASP A 86 1.23 -3.02 -24.94
CA ASP A 86 2.03 -4.06 -24.27
C ASP A 86 3.38 -3.55 -23.74
N ASN A 87 3.61 -2.23 -23.72
CA ASN A 87 4.84 -1.67 -23.17
C ASN A 87 4.89 -1.85 -21.64
N SER A 88 5.48 -2.95 -21.20
CA SER A 88 5.59 -3.32 -19.79
C SER A 88 6.50 -2.38 -19.00
N GLU A 89 7.50 -1.77 -19.63
CA GLU A 89 8.42 -0.85 -18.98
C GLU A 89 7.73 0.45 -18.55
N ILE A 90 6.98 1.11 -19.46
CA ILE A 90 6.26 2.34 -19.12
C ILE A 90 5.13 2.07 -18.11
N LYS A 91 4.44 0.93 -18.24
CA LYS A 91 3.40 0.51 -17.28
C LYS A 91 3.98 0.24 -15.89
N ARG A 92 5.12 -0.45 -15.80
CA ARG A 92 5.82 -0.67 -14.52
C ARG A 92 6.34 0.65 -13.94
N LEU A 93 6.87 1.54 -14.77
CA LEU A 93 7.27 2.89 -14.35
C LEU A 93 6.09 3.67 -13.76
N ALA A 94 4.92 3.62 -14.39
CA ALA A 94 3.71 4.26 -13.89
C ALA A 94 3.35 3.78 -12.47
N ILE A 95 3.30 2.46 -12.27
CA ILE A 95 3.03 1.86 -10.96
C ILE A 95 4.12 2.24 -9.94
N TYR A 96 5.39 2.26 -10.36
CA TYR A 96 6.51 2.63 -9.48
C TYR A 96 6.45 4.09 -9.01
N GLU A 97 6.18 5.04 -9.90
CA GLU A 97 6.04 6.45 -9.50
C GLU A 97 4.83 6.65 -8.58
N TYR A 98 3.75 5.90 -8.81
CA TYR A 98 2.60 5.88 -7.90
C TYR A 98 2.98 5.33 -6.52
N PHE A 99 3.75 4.24 -6.47
CA PHE A 99 4.32 3.69 -5.24
C PHE A 99 5.21 4.71 -4.51
N GLN A 100 6.12 5.36 -5.24
CA GLN A 100 7.00 6.38 -4.69
C GLN A 100 6.22 7.54 -4.06
N LEU A 101 5.12 7.96 -4.68
CA LEU A 101 4.24 8.98 -4.11
C LEU A 101 3.63 8.53 -2.78
N MET A 102 3.13 7.29 -2.70
CA MET A 102 2.58 6.73 -1.45
C MET A 102 3.64 6.65 -0.35
N ALA A 103 4.82 6.17 -0.72
CA ALA A 103 5.95 5.96 0.17
C ALA A 103 6.58 7.26 0.70
N SER A 104 6.53 8.37 -0.07
CA SER A 104 7.27 9.61 0.26
C SER A 104 6.43 10.74 0.83
N ARG A 105 5.19 10.92 0.40
CA ARG A 105 4.46 12.18 0.68
C ARG A 105 3.62 12.16 1.96
N ARG A 106 3.16 10.98 2.39
CA ARG A 106 2.16 10.86 3.48
C ARG A 106 2.24 9.56 4.29
N GLY A 107 3.09 8.60 3.89
CA GLY A 107 3.14 7.26 4.48
C GLY A 107 4.16 7.09 5.62
N GLU A 108 5.07 8.05 5.81
CA GLU A 108 6.06 7.97 6.87
C GLU A 108 5.48 8.56 8.16
N HIS A 109 5.08 7.67 9.05
CA HIS A 109 4.71 7.99 10.43
C HIS A 109 5.84 7.52 11.35
N GLU A 110 6.13 8.31 12.38
CA GLU A 110 7.08 7.89 13.42
C GLU A 110 6.47 6.76 14.27
N GLY A 111 7.30 5.77 14.60
CA GLY A 111 6.89 4.62 15.42
C GLY A 111 6.30 3.44 14.64
N ASP A 112 6.13 2.31 15.32
CA ASP A 112 5.54 1.11 14.73
C ASP A 112 4.01 1.17 14.68
N THR A 113 3.41 0.29 13.89
CA THR A 113 1.94 0.16 13.78
C THR A 113 1.41 -0.50 15.05
N THR A 114 0.47 0.15 15.73
CA THR A 114 -0.13 -0.37 16.98
C THR A 114 -1.47 -1.06 16.74
N SER A 115 -2.28 -0.53 15.82
CA SER A 115 -3.53 -1.20 15.41
C SER A 115 -3.87 -0.94 13.95
N PHE A 116 -4.64 -1.86 13.38
CA PHE A 116 -5.17 -1.79 12.03
C PHE A 116 -6.64 -2.21 12.07
N ASP A 117 -7.51 -1.32 11.60
CA ASP A 117 -8.96 -1.54 11.53
C ASP A 117 -9.41 -1.38 10.08
N ALA A 118 -10.21 -2.30 9.57
CA ALA A 118 -10.74 -2.23 8.21
C ALA A 118 -12.24 -2.52 8.16
N ARG A 119 -12.95 -1.79 7.29
CA ARG A 119 -14.38 -1.97 7.03
C ARG A 119 -14.73 -1.60 5.59
N LEU A 120 -15.91 -1.99 5.10
CA LEU A 120 -16.37 -1.45 3.83
C LEU A 120 -16.77 0.03 3.97
N ALA A 121 -16.59 0.78 2.88
CA ALA A 121 -17.03 2.16 2.79
C ALA A 121 -18.55 2.22 2.70
N ASP A 122 -19.17 3.04 3.56
CA ASP A 122 -20.63 3.25 3.56
C ASP A 122 -21.15 3.80 2.21
N ARG A 123 -20.28 4.50 1.47
CA ARG A 123 -20.56 5.13 0.18
C ARG A 123 -19.43 4.86 -0.81
N PRO A 124 -19.45 3.74 -1.55
CA PRO A 124 -18.41 3.42 -2.53
C PRO A 124 -18.48 4.38 -3.73
N LEU A 125 -17.33 4.93 -4.12
CA LEU A 125 -17.17 5.82 -5.28
C LEU A 125 -17.21 5.07 -6.62
N VAL A 126 -16.86 3.78 -6.62
CA VAL A 126 -16.87 2.90 -7.78
C VAL A 126 -17.74 1.70 -7.42
N LYS A 127 -18.62 1.31 -8.34
CA LYS A 127 -19.52 0.16 -8.16
C LYS A 127 -19.25 -0.83 -9.28
N GLY A 128 -19.30 -2.11 -8.95
CA GLY A 128 -19.13 -3.21 -9.89
C GLY A 128 -19.19 -4.53 -9.17
N GLU A 129 -19.31 -5.61 -9.93
CA GLU A 129 -19.23 -6.96 -9.38
C GLU A 129 -17.83 -7.20 -8.79
N ASN A 130 -17.77 -7.73 -7.57
CA ASN A 130 -16.53 -7.97 -6.83
C ASN A 130 -15.64 -6.74 -6.58
N ILE A 131 -16.17 -5.53 -6.73
CA ILE A 131 -15.45 -4.29 -6.38
C ILE A 131 -15.78 -3.91 -4.94
N TYR A 132 -14.73 -3.83 -4.11
CA TYR A 132 -14.83 -3.44 -2.71
C TYR A 132 -14.08 -2.14 -2.45
N HIS A 133 -14.67 -1.32 -1.59
CA HIS A 133 -14.07 -0.10 -1.09
C HIS A 133 -13.77 -0.31 0.38
N ILE A 134 -12.52 -0.57 0.72
CA ILE A 134 -12.11 -0.89 2.08
C ILE A 134 -11.54 0.39 2.70
N VAL A 135 -12.18 0.89 3.75
CA VAL A 135 -11.65 1.97 4.58
C VAL A 135 -10.81 1.33 5.67
N ALA A 136 -9.51 1.55 5.61
CA ALA A 136 -8.54 1.07 6.57
C ALA A 136 -8.00 2.22 7.42
N SER A 137 -8.07 2.09 8.73
CA SER A 137 -7.46 3.00 9.70
C SER A 137 -6.27 2.32 10.34
N VAL A 138 -5.14 3.04 10.41
CA VAL A 138 -3.89 2.56 10.98
C VAL A 138 -3.47 3.52 12.08
N ASN A 139 -3.22 2.99 13.27
CA ASN A 139 -2.73 3.74 14.42
C ASN A 139 -1.25 3.42 14.67
N PHE A 140 -0.51 4.40 15.20
CA PHE A 140 0.93 4.31 15.44
C PHE A 140 1.29 4.59 16.91
N GLU A 141 2.48 4.17 17.34
CA GLU A 141 2.96 4.33 18.72
C GLU A 141 3.00 5.79 19.20
N GLY A 142 3.22 6.74 18.29
CA GLY A 142 3.19 8.18 18.58
C GLY A 142 1.80 8.76 18.83
N GLY A 143 0.75 7.94 18.82
CA GLY A 143 -0.65 8.35 18.95
C GLY A 143 -1.24 8.99 17.69
N SER A 144 -0.46 9.06 16.60
CA SER A 144 -0.96 9.46 15.29
C SER A 144 -1.79 8.33 14.66
N SER A 145 -2.66 8.72 13.72
CA SER A 145 -3.45 7.77 12.94
C SER A 145 -3.56 8.23 11.50
N THR A 146 -3.75 7.27 10.60
CA THR A 146 -4.04 7.54 9.20
C THR A 146 -5.19 6.69 8.72
N THR A 147 -5.90 7.19 7.70
CA THR A 147 -6.97 6.45 7.04
C THR A 147 -6.72 6.40 5.54
N ILE A 148 -6.77 5.19 5.01
CA ILE A 148 -6.55 4.86 3.61
C ILE A 148 -7.83 4.20 3.10
N VAL A 149 -8.28 4.60 1.91
CA VAL A 149 -9.32 3.86 1.20
C VAL A 149 -8.65 3.05 0.10
N VAL A 150 -8.82 1.74 0.15
CA VAL A 150 -8.33 0.79 -0.85
C VAL A 150 -9.50 0.39 -1.73
N PHE A 151 -9.32 0.49 -3.05
CA PHE A 151 -10.25 -0.10 -4.02
C PHE A 151 -9.69 -1.46 -4.41
N SER A 152 -10.48 -2.51 -4.24
CA SER A 152 -10.09 -3.86 -4.63
C SER A 152 -11.08 -4.49 -5.61
N SER A 153 -10.56 -5.34 -6.47
CA SER A 153 -11.30 -6.30 -7.28
C SER A 153 -10.96 -7.68 -6.75
N GLY A 154 -11.89 -8.27 -5.97
CA GLY A 154 -11.57 -9.42 -5.14
C GLY A 154 -10.37 -9.14 -4.21
N CYS A 155 -9.38 -10.03 -4.24
CA CYS A 155 -8.17 -9.96 -3.40
C CYS A 155 -7.05 -9.05 -3.93
N LYS A 156 -7.28 -8.31 -5.01
CA LYS A 156 -6.26 -7.46 -5.62
C LYS A 156 -6.68 -6.00 -5.56
N ALA A 157 -5.80 -5.14 -5.06
CA ALA A 157 -6.03 -3.70 -5.05
C ALA A 157 -5.86 -3.11 -6.46
N PHE A 158 -6.62 -2.07 -6.80
CA PHE A 158 -6.43 -1.33 -8.06
C PHE A 158 -6.39 0.20 -7.86
N GLY A 159 -6.57 0.68 -6.65
CA GLY A 159 -6.35 2.10 -6.37
C GLY A 159 -6.44 2.43 -4.90
N PHE A 160 -5.94 3.61 -4.57
CA PHE A 160 -5.76 4.06 -3.19
C PHE A 160 -6.16 5.54 -3.07
N MET A 161 -6.86 5.89 -1.99
CA MET A 161 -7.04 7.29 -1.58
C MET A 161 -6.44 7.49 -0.20
N TYR A 162 -5.75 8.62 -0.03
CA TYR A 162 -5.19 9.03 1.24
C TYR A 162 -5.77 10.38 1.64
N GLY A 163 -6.38 10.48 2.83
CA GLY A 163 -6.92 11.75 3.35
C GLY A 163 -7.92 12.42 2.40
N GLY A 164 -8.79 11.63 1.75
CA GLY A 164 -9.82 12.14 0.83
C GLY A 164 -9.33 12.57 -0.56
N ALA A 165 -8.02 12.59 -0.81
CA ALA A 165 -7.46 12.92 -2.12
C ALA A 165 -7.14 11.64 -2.91
N ASN A 166 -7.55 11.61 -4.17
CA ASN A 166 -7.12 10.56 -5.09
C ASN A 166 -5.70 10.85 -5.56
N LEU A 167 -4.79 9.90 -5.32
CA LEU A 167 -3.37 10.02 -5.62
C LEU A 167 -3.07 10.13 -7.13
N ARG A 168 -4.00 9.69 -7.99
CA ARG A 168 -3.92 9.83 -9.46
C ARG A 168 -3.67 11.27 -9.93
N SER A 169 -4.04 12.26 -9.11
CA SER A 169 -3.92 13.68 -9.45
C SER A 169 -2.47 14.17 -9.49
N PHE A 170 -1.52 13.38 -8.98
CA PHE A 170 -0.12 13.77 -8.81
C PHE A 170 0.86 12.96 -9.67
N VAL A 171 0.47 11.77 -10.11
CA VAL A 171 1.24 10.93 -11.03
C VAL A 171 0.37 10.69 -12.26
N ASP A 172 0.35 11.67 -13.16
CA ASP A 172 -0.42 11.60 -14.40
C ASP A 172 0.37 10.96 -15.55
N ALA A 173 -0.31 10.68 -16.66
CA ALA A 173 0.31 10.06 -17.83
C ALA A 173 1.42 10.91 -18.46
N ASN A 174 1.29 12.24 -18.47
CA ASN A 174 2.28 13.12 -19.10
C ASN A 174 3.62 13.11 -18.34
N LEU A 175 3.55 13.04 -17.00
CA LEU A 175 4.73 12.84 -16.18
C LEU A 175 5.42 11.52 -16.54
N ILE A 176 4.67 10.42 -16.57
CA ILE A 176 5.23 9.09 -16.86
C ILE A 176 5.87 9.06 -18.25
N GLU A 177 5.19 9.57 -19.27
CA GLU A 177 5.71 9.59 -20.63
C GLU A 177 6.98 10.41 -20.76
N ARG A 178 7.09 11.53 -20.03
CA ARG A 178 8.32 12.34 -19.99
C ARG A 178 9.45 11.57 -19.35
N LEU A 179 9.22 11.01 -18.16
CA LEU A 179 10.23 10.21 -17.45
C LEU A 179 10.70 9.03 -18.30
N TYR A 180 9.78 8.37 -19.00
CA TYR A 180 10.09 7.27 -19.90
C TYR A 180 10.94 7.72 -21.10
N LYS A 181 10.57 8.83 -21.75
CA LYS A 181 11.36 9.44 -22.85
C LYS A 181 12.75 9.88 -22.41
N ASP A 182 12.90 10.34 -21.17
CA ASP A 182 14.17 10.72 -20.56
C ASP A 182 15.01 9.51 -20.10
N GLY A 183 14.54 8.28 -20.36
CA GLY A 183 15.26 7.04 -20.08
C GLY A 183 15.13 6.52 -18.65
N LYS A 184 14.26 7.12 -17.81
CA LYS A 184 14.01 6.61 -16.46
C LYS A 184 13.28 5.27 -16.53
N ARG A 185 13.68 4.32 -15.68
CA ARG A 185 13.09 2.98 -15.56
C ARG A 185 12.72 2.69 -14.12
N ALA A 186 11.67 1.88 -13.91
CA ALA A 186 11.39 1.29 -12.61
C ALA A 186 12.50 0.29 -12.23
N PRO A 187 12.79 0.12 -10.93
CA PRO A 187 13.73 -0.91 -10.48
C PRO A 187 13.26 -2.33 -10.83
N PHE A 188 14.23 -3.22 -11.01
CA PHE A 188 14.03 -4.65 -11.30
C PHE A 188 13.69 -5.41 -10.02
#